data_AF-T0FQL9-F1
#
_entry.id   AF-T0FQL9-F1
#
_cell.length_a   1.000
_cell.length_b   1.000
_cell.length_c   1.000
_cell.angle_alpha   90.00
_cell.angle_beta   90.00
_cell.angle_gamma   90.00
#
_symmetry.space_group_name_H-M   'P 1'
#
loop_
_entity.id
_entity.type
_entity.pdbx_description
1 polymer ?
#
loop_
_entity_poly.entity_id
_entity_poly.type
_entity_poly.pdbx_seq_one_letter_code
_entity_poly.pdbx_strand_id
1 'polypeptide(L)'
;MSIKIFTEIGIFLKKQIEKLLQVLNMNQKELADSLELSPGRINDLINERTKDLSAEAIRKLKIKHNVNPLWLLTEVGNMFSDPEVEKGRDDQLNAEFQIIQILRKRPVAKSIVDKILDLNRDLTESESSVIRAILDSWKK
;
A
#
# COMPACT_ATOMS: atom_id res chain seq x y z
N MET A 1 20.10 -0.02 4.73
CA MET A 1 19.16 0.85 3.97
C MET A 1 17.86 1.02 4.75
N SER A 2 17.92 1.24 6.07
CA SER A 2 16.71 1.14 6.93
C SER A 2 16.46 2.40 7.76
N ILE A 3 17.48 3.22 8.02
CA ILE A 3 17.35 4.41 8.87
C ILE A 3 16.71 5.60 8.11
N LYS A 4 16.94 5.72 6.80
CA LYS A 4 16.35 6.79 5.96
C LYS A 4 14.83 6.66 5.87
N ILE A 5 14.32 5.45 5.63
CA ILE A 5 12.88 5.17 5.47
C ILE A 5 12.09 5.56 6.73
N PHE A 6 12.56 5.18 7.94
CA PHE A 6 11.90 5.55 9.19
C PHE A 6 11.94 7.06 9.50
N THR A 7 12.94 7.78 8.97
CA THR A 7 13.06 9.22 9.17
C THR A 7 12.12 9.99 8.24
N GLU A 8 11.97 9.53 7.00
CA GLU A 8 11.05 10.11 6.01
C GLU A 8 9.58 9.88 6.40
N ILE A 9 9.21 8.67 6.87
CA ILE A 9 7.84 8.36 7.32
C ILE A 9 7.37 9.29 8.44
N GLY A 10 8.23 9.61 9.41
CA GLY A 10 7.88 10.50 10.52
C GLY A 10 7.59 11.95 10.08
N ILE A 11 8.27 12.43 9.05
CA ILE A 11 8.06 13.78 8.48
C ILE A 11 6.70 13.85 7.76
N PHE A 12 6.35 12.81 7.00
CA PHE A 12 5.06 12.75 6.29
C PHE A 12 3.87 12.71 7.25
N LEU A 13 3.98 11.92 8.33
CA LEU A 13 2.85 11.69 9.23
C LEU A 13 2.38 12.98 9.93
N LYS A 14 3.30 13.84 10.37
CA LYS A 14 2.96 15.16 10.93
C LYS A 14 2.12 15.98 9.95
N LYS A 15 2.62 16.17 8.73
CA LYS A 15 1.97 16.96 7.68
C LYS A 15 0.59 16.41 7.34
N GLN A 16 0.44 15.08 7.28
CA GLN A 16 -0.85 14.45 7.03
C GLN A 16 -1.84 14.68 8.17
N ILE A 17 -1.40 14.62 9.43
CA ILE A 17 -2.26 14.89 10.59
C ILE A 17 -2.68 16.35 10.65
N GLU A 18 -1.78 17.30 10.39
CA GLU A 18 -2.13 18.72 10.31
C GLU A 18 -3.17 18.99 9.21
N LYS A 19 -2.97 18.38 8.03
CA LYS A 19 -3.92 18.48 6.92
C LYS A 19 -5.27 17.83 7.25
N LEU A 20 -5.25 16.70 7.96
CA LEU A 20 -6.45 16.01 8.40
C LEU A 20 -7.26 16.86 9.38
N LEU A 21 -6.62 17.50 10.35
CA LEU A 21 -7.27 18.41 11.31
C LEU A 21 -8.00 19.55 10.59
N GLN A 22 -7.36 20.13 9.57
CA GLN A 22 -7.96 21.19 8.76
C GLN A 22 -9.19 20.69 7.98
N VAL A 23 -9.09 19.55 7.30
CA VAL A 23 -10.16 19.03 6.46
C VAL A 23 -11.35 18.51 7.29
N LEU A 24 -11.09 17.87 8.42
CA LEU A 24 -12.13 17.41 9.33
C LEU A 24 -12.70 18.54 10.21
N ASN A 25 -12.11 19.74 10.16
CA ASN A 25 -12.43 20.87 11.03
C ASN A 25 -12.41 20.47 12.52
N MET A 26 -11.36 19.73 12.91
CA MET A 26 -11.15 19.23 14.26
C MET A 26 -9.90 19.84 14.88
N ASN A 27 -9.90 20.02 16.20
CA ASN A 27 -8.70 20.36 16.95
C ASN A 27 -7.95 19.09 17.43
N GLN A 28 -6.71 19.26 17.89
CA GLN A 28 -5.85 18.14 18.30
C GLN A 28 -6.47 17.28 19.41
N LYS A 29 -7.23 17.90 20.33
CA LYS A 29 -7.88 17.20 21.44
C LYS A 29 -9.04 16.35 20.92
N GLU A 30 -9.89 16.91 20.07
CA GLU A 30 -11.00 16.16 19.44
C GLU A 30 -10.48 14.96 18.65
N LEU A 31 -9.37 15.14 17.92
CA LEU A 31 -8.74 14.02 17.22
C LEU A 31 -8.22 12.97 18.22
N ALA A 32 -7.49 13.39 19.26
CA ALA A 32 -7.00 12.48 20.29
C ALA A 32 -8.12 11.68 20.96
N ASP A 33 -9.20 12.35 21.36
CA ASP A 33 -10.38 11.76 21.99
C ASP A 33 -11.05 10.75 21.03
N SER A 34 -11.18 11.11 19.75
CA SER A 34 -11.75 10.20 18.73
C SER A 34 -10.91 8.93 18.54
N LEU A 35 -9.59 9.01 18.73
CA LEU A 35 -8.68 7.86 18.61
C LEU A 35 -8.47 7.13 19.94
N GLU A 36 -9.07 7.63 21.03
CA GLU A 36 -8.84 7.20 22.42
C GLU A 36 -7.34 7.23 22.77
N LEU A 37 -6.67 8.31 22.35
CA LEU A 37 -5.29 8.64 22.70
C LEU A 37 -5.27 9.78 23.71
N SER A 38 -4.18 9.90 24.45
CA SER A 38 -3.95 11.11 25.24
C SER A 38 -3.71 12.30 24.31
N PRO A 39 -4.20 13.51 24.64
CA PRO A 39 -3.89 14.72 23.86
C PRO A 39 -2.38 14.96 23.71
N GLY A 40 -1.60 14.59 24.73
CA GLY A 40 -0.14 14.64 24.69
C GLY A 40 0.46 13.81 23.56
N ARG A 41 -0.15 12.68 23.19
CA ARG A 41 0.33 11.82 22.10
C ARG A 41 0.25 12.49 20.74
N ILE A 42 -0.86 13.20 20.45
CA ILE A 42 -1.02 13.95 19.21
C ILE A 42 -0.09 15.17 19.19
N ASN A 43 0.06 15.84 20.33
CA ASN A 43 1.00 16.94 20.47
C ASN A 43 2.47 16.49 20.26
N ASP A 44 2.86 15.34 20.79
CA ASP A 44 4.20 14.77 20.58
C ASP A 44 4.46 14.40 19.12
N LEU A 45 3.43 13.97 18.40
CA LEU A 45 3.50 13.68 16.96
C LEU A 45 3.71 14.95 16.13
N ILE A 46 2.97 16.02 16.42
CA ILE A 46 3.10 17.31 15.71
C ILE A 46 4.44 17.98 16.01
N ASN A 47 4.95 17.83 17.23
CA ASN A 47 6.26 18.33 17.63
C ASN A 47 7.42 17.36 17.29
N GLU A 48 7.14 16.29 16.53
CA GLU A 48 8.13 15.31 16.05
C GLU A 48 8.92 14.60 17.17
N ARG A 49 8.40 14.66 18.42
CA ARG A 49 8.90 13.89 19.57
C ARG A 49 8.59 12.41 19.42
N THR A 50 7.56 12.10 18.63
CA THR A 50 7.27 10.75 18.16
C THR A 50 7.05 10.74 16.66
N LYS A 51 7.35 9.62 16.01
CA LYS A 51 7.34 9.49 14.55
C LYS A 51 6.26 8.56 14.02
N ASP A 52 5.43 8.01 14.90
CA ASP A 52 4.49 6.95 14.58
C ASP A 52 3.15 7.09 15.29
N LEU A 53 2.15 6.42 14.73
CA LEU A 53 0.90 6.12 15.41
C LEU A 53 0.83 4.60 15.61
N SER A 54 0.18 4.17 16.70
CA SER A 54 -0.07 2.74 16.89
C SER A 54 -0.99 2.22 15.77
N ALA A 55 -0.85 0.94 15.45
CA ALA A 55 -1.72 0.29 14.47
C ALA A 55 -3.21 0.45 14.80
N GLU A 56 -3.55 0.44 16.10
CA GLU A 56 -4.92 0.66 16.55
C GLU A 56 -5.42 2.09 16.30
N ALA A 57 -4.57 3.11 16.49
CA ALA A 57 -4.93 4.50 16.17
C ALA A 57 -5.15 4.67 14.66
N ILE A 58 -4.32 4.06 13.82
CA ILE A 58 -4.48 4.06 12.36
C ILE A 58 -5.78 3.33 11.97
N ARG A 59 -6.10 2.20 12.61
CA ARG A 59 -7.36 1.48 12.40
C ARG A 59 -8.57 2.35 12.75
N LYS A 60 -8.51 3.08 13.86
CA LYS A 60 -9.57 4.01 14.27
C LYS A 60 -9.71 5.20 13.32
N LEU A 61 -8.60 5.74 12.79
CA LEU A 61 -8.63 6.75 11.73
C LEU A 61 -9.38 6.25 10.49
N LYS A 62 -9.12 5.01 10.06
CA LYS A 62 -9.86 4.39 8.95
C LYS A 62 -11.35 4.26 9.28
N ILE A 63 -11.69 3.70 10.43
CA ILE A 63 -13.08 3.35 10.75
C ILE A 63 -13.93 4.59 11.09
N LYS A 64 -13.41 5.50 11.92
CA LYS A 64 -14.18 6.64 12.44
C LYS A 64 -14.19 7.84 11.50
N HIS A 65 -13.13 8.01 10.71
CA HIS A 65 -12.92 9.21 9.86
C HIS A 65 -12.75 8.88 8.38
N ASN A 66 -12.94 7.61 7.98
CA ASN A 66 -12.76 7.13 6.61
C ASN A 66 -11.39 7.48 6.01
N VAL A 67 -10.35 7.61 6.84
CA VAL A 67 -9.00 7.98 6.38
C VAL A 67 -8.32 6.79 5.73
N ASN A 68 -7.75 6.99 4.55
CA ASN A 68 -6.93 6.02 3.86
C ASN A 68 -5.55 5.88 4.56
N PRO A 69 -5.23 4.71 5.14
CA PRO A 69 -3.95 4.51 5.83
C PRO A 69 -2.73 4.63 4.91
N LEU A 70 -2.87 4.30 3.62
CA LEU A 70 -1.76 4.41 2.66
C LEU A 70 -1.37 5.88 2.48
N TRP A 71 -2.35 6.75 2.26
CA TRP A 71 -2.12 8.19 2.15
C TRP A 71 -1.52 8.78 3.42
N LEU A 72 -2.04 8.37 4.59
CA LEU A 72 -1.57 8.86 5.89
C LEU A 72 -0.07 8.60 6.09
N LEU A 73 0.42 7.44 5.66
CA LEU A 73 1.79 6.99 5.93
C LEU A 73 2.79 7.32 4.80
N THR A 74 2.31 7.53 3.58
CA THR A 74 3.16 7.63 2.38
C THR A 74 2.93 8.88 1.54
N GLU A 75 1.90 9.68 1.87
CA GLU A 75 1.34 10.75 1.02
C GLU A 75 0.77 10.28 -0.34
N VAL A 76 0.77 8.97 -0.62
CA VAL A 76 0.29 8.42 -1.90
C VAL A 76 -1.22 8.15 -1.86
N GLY A 77 -1.92 8.60 -2.90
CA GLY A 77 -3.34 8.36 -3.09
C GLY A 77 -4.24 9.42 -2.45
N ASN A 78 -5.52 9.09 -2.30
CA ASN A 78 -6.52 10.00 -1.73
C ASN A 78 -6.51 9.94 -0.20
N MET A 79 -6.81 11.08 0.44
CA MET A 79 -6.92 11.21 1.90
C MET A 79 -7.97 10.29 2.50
N PHE A 80 -9.12 10.21 1.84
CA PHE A 80 -10.22 9.37 2.26
C PHE A 80 -10.25 8.08 1.45
N SER A 81 -10.61 6.99 2.13
CA SER A 81 -10.84 5.71 1.49
C SER A 81 -12.06 5.79 0.58
N ASP A 82 -11.89 5.32 -0.66
CA ASP A 82 -12.97 5.10 -1.60
C ASP A 82 -13.17 3.58 -1.71
N PRO A 83 -14.34 3.05 -1.30
CA PRO A 83 -14.61 1.62 -1.32
C PRO A 83 -14.44 0.97 -2.69
N GLU A 84 -14.74 1.68 -3.78
CA GLU A 84 -14.61 1.14 -5.14
C GLU A 84 -13.13 1.02 -5.54
N VAL A 85 -12.33 2.03 -5.20
CA VAL A 85 -10.89 2.03 -5.43
C VAL A 85 -10.18 1.00 -4.56
N GLU A 86 -10.56 0.87 -3.28
CA GLU A 86 -10.02 -0.15 -2.38
C GLU A 86 -10.34 -1.55 -2.89
N LYS A 87 -11.60 -1.80 -3.26
CA LYS A 87 -12.03 -3.09 -3.81
C LYS A 87 -11.29 -3.44 -5.10
N GLY A 88 -11.17 -2.50 -6.03
CA GLY A 88 -10.44 -2.73 -7.28
C GLY A 88 -8.96 -3.08 -7.05
N ARG A 89 -8.31 -2.43 -6.07
CA ARG A 89 -6.93 -2.74 -5.68
C ARG A 89 -6.82 -4.12 -5.04
N ASP A 90 -7.74 -4.46 -4.13
CA ASP A 90 -7.75 -5.77 -3.48
C ASP A 90 -8.01 -6.90 -4.48
N ASP A 91 -8.93 -6.69 -5.43
CA ASP A 91 -9.21 -7.61 -6.52
C ASP A 91 -7.96 -7.83 -7.41
N GLN A 92 -7.25 -6.75 -7.77
CA GLN A 92 -5.99 -6.83 -8.51
C GLN A 92 -4.92 -7.61 -7.73
N LEU A 93 -4.67 -7.24 -6.47
CA LEU A 93 -3.68 -7.92 -5.61
C LEU A 93 -4.02 -9.40 -5.47
N ASN A 94 -5.29 -9.74 -5.27
CA ASN A 94 -5.75 -11.11 -5.18
C ASN A 94 -5.46 -11.89 -6.47
N ALA A 95 -5.72 -11.30 -7.65
CA ALA A 95 -5.40 -11.91 -8.94
C ALA A 95 -3.88 -12.15 -9.10
N GLU A 96 -3.04 -11.18 -8.73
CA GLU A 96 -1.59 -11.29 -8.77
C GLU A 96 -1.08 -12.39 -7.80
N PHE A 97 -1.61 -12.43 -6.58
CA PHE A 97 -1.27 -13.46 -5.60
C PHE A 97 -1.67 -14.87 -6.07
N GLN A 98 -2.80 -15.03 -6.76
CA GLN A 98 -3.20 -16.32 -7.33
C GLN A 98 -2.17 -16.82 -8.35
N ILE A 99 -1.65 -15.95 -9.22
CA ILE A 99 -0.60 -16.31 -10.18
C ILE A 99 0.66 -16.79 -9.44
N ILE A 100 1.10 -16.04 -8.42
CA ILE A 100 2.26 -16.41 -7.61
C ILE A 100 2.07 -17.79 -6.95
N GLN A 101 0.87 -18.05 -6.41
CA GLN A 101 0.56 -19.34 -5.81
C GLN A 101 0.59 -20.49 -6.83
N ILE A 102 0.09 -20.27 -8.04
CA ILE A 102 0.16 -21.25 -9.14
C ILE A 102 1.61 -21.54 -9.51
N LEU A 103 2.43 -20.51 -9.69
CA LEU A 103 3.85 -20.65 -10.04
C LEU A 103 4.63 -21.39 -8.95
N ARG A 104 4.34 -21.15 -7.66
CA ARG A 104 4.95 -21.90 -6.55
C ARG A 104 4.68 -23.40 -6.62
N LYS A 105 3.49 -23.80 -7.06
CA LYS A 105 3.09 -25.21 -7.20
C LYS A 105 3.58 -25.85 -8.51
N ARG A 106 4.18 -25.07 -9.42
CA ARG A 106 4.57 -25.53 -10.77
C ARG A 106 6.02 -25.10 -11.07
N PRO A 107 7.03 -25.88 -10.63
CA PRO A 107 8.43 -25.48 -10.71
C PRO A 107 8.93 -25.21 -12.14
N VAL A 108 8.44 -25.97 -13.12
CA VAL A 108 8.79 -25.76 -14.54
C VAL A 108 8.27 -24.42 -15.06
N ALA A 109 7.01 -24.07 -14.75
CA ALA A 109 6.42 -22.79 -15.15
C ALA A 109 7.16 -21.61 -14.51
N LYS A 110 7.52 -21.74 -13.22
CA LYS A 110 8.35 -20.75 -12.54
C LYS A 110 9.70 -20.56 -13.23
N SER A 111 10.41 -21.64 -13.56
CA SER A 111 11.71 -21.55 -14.22
C SER A 111 11.65 -20.87 -15.59
N ILE A 112 10.56 -21.02 -16.33
CA ILE A 112 10.35 -20.31 -17.60
C ILE A 112 10.16 -18.81 -17.35
N VAL A 113 9.32 -18.44 -16.38
CA VAL A 113 9.09 -17.03 -16.01
C VAL A 113 10.39 -16.38 -15.55
N ASP A 114 11.18 -17.04 -14.69
CA ASP A 114 12.46 -16.52 -14.21
C ASP A 114 13.41 -16.23 -15.40
N LYS A 115 13.52 -17.16 -16.36
CA LYS A 115 14.33 -16.96 -17.59
C LYS A 115 13.86 -15.80 -18.46
N ILE A 116 12.55 -15.52 -18.48
CA ILE A 116 12.00 -14.39 -19.24
C ILE A 116 12.33 -13.07 -18.53
N LEU A 117 12.22 -13.03 -17.20
CA LEU A 117 12.56 -11.85 -16.40
C LEU A 117 14.05 -11.49 -16.50
N ASP A 118 14.92 -12.48 -16.64
CA ASP A 118 16.37 -12.29 -16.83
C ASP A 118 16.75 -11.60 -18.15
N LEU A 119 15.84 -11.48 -19.11
CA LEU A 119 16.15 -10.91 -20.43
C LEU A 119 16.47 -9.40 -20.39
N ASN A 120 16.13 -8.70 -19.30
CA ASN A 120 16.28 -7.24 -19.13
C ASN A 120 15.81 -6.41 -20.35
N ARG A 121 14.88 -6.98 -21.13
CA ARG A 121 14.22 -6.40 -22.29
C ARG A 121 12.87 -7.07 -22.45
N ASP A 122 11.97 -6.38 -23.13
CA ASP A 122 10.71 -6.99 -23.53
C ASP A 122 10.93 -8.02 -24.66
N LEU A 123 10.04 -9.00 -24.70
CA LEU A 123 9.91 -9.91 -25.84
C LEU A 123 9.33 -9.13 -27.01
N THR A 124 9.90 -9.35 -28.20
CA THR A 124 9.30 -8.83 -29.44
C THR A 124 7.97 -9.52 -29.71
N GLU A 125 7.14 -8.90 -30.56
CA GLU A 125 5.86 -9.50 -30.98
C GLU A 125 6.06 -10.87 -31.64
N SER A 126 7.12 -11.01 -32.44
CA SER A 126 7.50 -12.27 -33.09
C SER A 126 7.83 -13.36 -32.06
N GLU A 127 8.71 -13.06 -31.09
CA GLU A 127 9.08 -14.01 -30.03
C GLU A 127 7.86 -14.40 -29.18
N SER A 128 7.00 -13.43 -28.88
CA SER A 128 5.76 -13.64 -28.12
C SER A 128 4.78 -14.56 -28.87
N SER A 129 4.66 -14.39 -30.20
CA SER A 129 3.79 -15.23 -31.03
C SER A 129 4.22 -16.69 -31.06
N VAL A 130 5.53 -16.96 -31.10
CA VAL A 130 6.10 -18.32 -31.08
C VAL A 130 5.78 -19.00 -29.76
N ILE A 131 5.98 -18.30 -28.63
CA ILE A 131 5.68 -18.84 -27.30
C ILE A 131 4.18 -19.19 -27.18
N ARG A 132 3.29 -18.31 -27.65
CA ARG A 132 1.84 -18.56 -27.64
C ARG A 132 1.48 -19.80 -28.46
N ALA A 133 2.01 -19.94 -29.67
CA ALA A 133 1.75 -21.09 -30.52
C ALA A 133 2.19 -22.41 -29.88
N ILE A 134 3.36 -22.44 -29.22
CA ILE A 134 3.83 -23.61 -28.48
C ILE A 134 2.86 -23.96 -27.34
N LEU A 135 2.46 -22.98 -26.53
CA LEU A 135 1.54 -23.21 -25.40
C LEU A 135 0.16 -23.67 -25.86
N ASP A 136 -0.37 -23.10 -26.94
CA ASP A 136 -1.68 -23.48 -27.48
C ASP A 136 -1.66 -24.89 -28.08
N SER A 137 -0.53 -25.34 -28.64
CA SER A 137 -0.37 -26.72 -29.11
C SER A 137 -0.49 -27.78 -28.01
N TRP A 138 -0.35 -27.37 -26.74
CA TRP A 138 -0.42 -28.27 -25.57
C TRP A 138 -1.80 -28.29 -24.90
N LYS A 139 -2.71 -27.37 -25.26
CA LYS A 139 -4.11 -27.40 -24.80
C LYS A 139 -4.87 -28.46 -25.61
N LYS A 140 -4.75 -29.73 -25.21
CA LYS A 140 -5.70 -30.78 -25.59
C LYS A 140 -6.91 -30.76 -24.68
#